data_AF-V1CHN1-F1
#
_entry.id   AF-V1CHN1-F1
#
_cell.length_a   1.000
_cell.length_b   1.000
_cell.length_c   1.000
_cell.angle_alpha   90.00
_cell.angle_beta   90.00
_cell.angle_gamma   90.00
#
_symmetry.space_group_name_H-M   'P 1'
#
loop_
_entity.id
_entity.type
_entity.pdbx_description
1 polymer ?
#
loop_
_entity_poly.entity_id
_entity_poly.type
_entity_poly.pdbx_seq_one_letter_code
_entity_poly.pdbx_strand_id
1 'polypeptide(L)'
;MNVYEEAHNLSRAIKESEEYKHYKAAADKLKEKPELDKMIKDFMEKQIKIQTKQMLGEAVEESQLSEIQRLSAIVMQDPLAAEYMQCQMRFSIMAQDVYTILGETLNLK
;
A
#
# COMPACT_ATOMS: atom_id res chain seq x y z
N MET A 1 -21.81 -24.32 -3.60
CA MET A 1 -20.76 -23.30 -3.50
C MET A 1 -19.90 -23.62 -2.31
N ASN A 2 -18.64 -23.99 -2.55
CA ASN A 2 -17.69 -24.26 -1.46
C ASN A 2 -16.85 -23.01 -1.15
N VAL A 3 -16.19 -22.98 0.01
CA VAL A 3 -15.40 -21.81 0.46
C VAL A 3 -14.26 -21.45 -0.50
N TYR A 4 -13.68 -22.42 -1.22
CA TYR A 4 -12.62 -22.17 -2.19
C TYR A 4 -13.14 -21.51 -3.46
N GLU A 5 -14.33 -21.90 -3.94
CA GLU A 5 -15.02 -21.23 -5.04
C GLU A 5 -15.30 -19.77 -4.68
N GLU A 6 -15.75 -19.51 -3.46
CA GLU A 6 -15.98 -18.14 -2.98
C GLU A 6 -14.71 -17.32 -2.84
N ALA A 7 -13.62 -17.92 -2.36
CA ALA A 7 -12.32 -17.25 -2.34
C ALA A 7 -11.85 -16.86 -3.76
N HIS A 8 -12.08 -17.73 -4.75
CA HIS A 8 -11.79 -17.41 -6.15
C HIS A 8 -12.73 -16.34 -6.72
N ASN A 9 -14.01 -16.35 -6.36
CA ASN A 9 -14.98 -15.30 -6.72
C ASN A 9 -14.55 -13.95 -6.14
N LEU A 10 -14.20 -13.89 -4.85
CA LEU A 10 -13.69 -12.70 -4.19
C LEU A 10 -12.41 -12.20 -4.86
N SER A 11 -11.46 -13.09 -5.17
CA SER A 11 -10.24 -12.70 -5.89
C SER A 11 -10.52 -12.07 -7.26
N ARG A 12 -11.51 -12.59 -7.99
CA ARG A 12 -11.96 -11.98 -9.26
C ARG A 12 -12.60 -10.61 -9.03
N ALA A 13 -13.52 -10.51 -8.07
CA ALA A 13 -14.18 -9.26 -7.74
C ALA A 13 -13.18 -8.16 -7.33
N ILE A 14 -12.16 -8.50 -6.54
CA ILE A 14 -11.07 -7.58 -6.19
C ILE A 14 -10.34 -7.11 -7.45
N LYS A 15 -9.98 -8.02 -8.37
CA LYS A 15 -9.30 -7.65 -9.63
C LYS A 15 -10.17 -6.80 -10.55
N GLU A 16 -11.48 -6.98 -10.50
CA GLU A 16 -12.46 -6.22 -11.28
C GLU A 16 -12.86 -4.90 -10.63
N SER A 17 -12.48 -4.66 -9.37
CA SER A 17 -12.69 -3.39 -8.68
C SER A 17 -11.94 -2.23 -9.34
N GLU A 18 -12.52 -1.05 -9.28
CA GLU A 18 -11.90 0.16 -9.82
C GLU A 18 -10.63 0.53 -9.02
N GLU A 19 -10.62 0.27 -7.72
CA GLU A 19 -9.47 0.46 -6.84
C GLU A 19 -8.27 -0.36 -7.33
N TYR A 20 -8.47 -1.65 -7.61
CA TYR A 20 -7.40 -2.52 -8.09
C TYR A 20 -6.94 -2.13 -9.49
N LYS A 21 -7.87 -1.84 -10.41
CA LYS A 21 -7.53 -1.46 -11.79
C LYS A 21 -6.71 -0.18 -11.83
N HIS A 22 -7.12 0.86 -11.10
CA HIS A 22 -6.39 2.12 -11.05
C HIS A 22 -5.02 1.95 -10.39
N TYR A 23 -4.96 1.20 -9.29
CA TYR A 23 -3.70 0.85 -8.64
C TYR A 23 -2.75 0.13 -9.61
N LYS A 24 -3.25 -0.90 -10.29
CA LYS A 24 -2.45 -1.71 -11.22
C LYS A 24 -1.94 -0.87 -12.39
N ALA A 25 -2.78 0.00 -12.96
CA ALA A 25 -2.39 0.89 -14.05
C ALA A 25 -1.30 1.87 -13.63
N ALA A 26 -1.44 2.52 -12.46
CA ALA A 26 -0.41 3.41 -11.94
C ALA A 26 0.90 2.66 -11.63
N ALA A 27 0.81 1.44 -11.08
CA ALA A 27 1.97 0.59 -10.81
C ALA A 27 2.70 0.17 -12.10
N ASP A 28 1.97 -0.11 -13.18
CA ASP A 28 2.58 -0.50 -14.44
C ASP A 28 3.27 0.70 -15.13
N LYS A 29 2.66 1.89 -15.11
CA LYS A 29 3.33 3.13 -15.55
C LYS A 29 4.60 3.40 -14.73
N LEU A 30 4.58 3.14 -13.42
CA LEU A 30 5.72 3.36 -12.54
C LEU A 30 6.92 2.46 -12.87
N LYS A 31 6.68 1.22 -13.31
CA LYS A 31 7.73 0.28 -13.74
C LYS A 31 8.54 0.79 -14.94
N GLU A 32 7.96 1.68 -15.74
CA GLU A 32 8.67 2.32 -16.86
C GLU A 32 9.66 3.39 -16.38
N LYS A 33 9.60 3.80 -15.11
CA LYS A 33 10.52 4.73 -14.44
C LYS A 33 11.24 4.06 -13.26
N PRO A 34 12.28 3.23 -13.51
CA PRO A 34 12.90 2.39 -12.48
C PRO A 34 13.50 3.17 -11.30
N GLU A 35 14.06 4.37 -11.53
CA GLU A 35 14.57 5.22 -10.46
C GLU A 35 13.44 5.70 -9.53
N LEU A 36 12.30 6.11 -10.11
CA LEU A 36 11.14 6.54 -9.34
C LEU A 36 10.49 5.38 -8.57
N ASP A 37 10.38 4.21 -9.20
CA ASP A 37 9.90 2.99 -8.56
C ASP A 37 10.76 2.62 -7.34
N LYS A 38 12.09 2.69 -7.49
CA LYS A 38 13.03 2.43 -6.39
C LYS A 38 12.86 3.42 -5.25
N MET A 39 12.72 4.71 -5.55
CA MET A 39 12.50 5.75 -4.53
C MET A 39 11.19 5.56 -3.78
N ILE A 40 10.12 5.21 -4.48
CA ILE A 40 8.81 4.91 -3.89
C ILE A 40 8.89 3.68 -2.97
N LYS A 41 9.57 2.62 -3.40
CA LYS A 41 9.77 1.41 -2.58
C LYS A 41 10.56 1.70 -1.32
N ASP A 42 11.66 2.45 -1.44
CA ASP A 42 12.46 2.86 -0.28
C ASP A 42 11.64 3.70 0.70
N PHE A 43 10.84 4.64 0.20
CA PHE A 43 9.91 5.42 1.01
C PHE A 43 8.90 4.53 1.75
N MET A 44 8.24 3.59 1.05
CA MET A 44 7.25 2.68 1.67
C MET A 44 7.90 1.79 2.74
N GLU A 45 9.07 1.21 2.47
CA GLU A 45 9.79 0.38 3.44
C GLU A 45 10.15 1.15 4.70
N LYS A 46 10.67 2.37 4.56
CA LYS A 46 11.00 3.24 5.69
C LYS A 46 9.75 3.65 6.47
N GLN A 47 8.65 3.94 5.77
CA GLN A 47 7.37 4.29 6.40
C GLN A 47 6.84 3.14 7.25
N ILE A 48 6.85 1.90 6.73
CA ILE A 48 6.41 0.70 7.45
C ILE A 48 7.30 0.46 8.67
N LYS A 49 8.63 0.61 8.54
CA LYS A 49 9.56 0.46 9.67
C LYS A 49 9.25 1.48 10.78
N ILE A 50 8.99 2.73 10.43
CA ILE A 50 8.63 3.77 11.41
C ILE A 50 7.29 3.44 12.08
N GLN A 51 6.26 3.08 11.31
CA GLN A 51 4.95 2.70 11.85
C GLN A 51 5.05 1.49 12.79
N THR A 52 5.87 0.50 12.43
CA THR A 52 6.13 -0.69 13.25
C THR A 52 6.77 -0.31 14.58
N LYS A 53 7.82 0.52 14.56
CA LYS A 53 8.46 1.02 15.78
C LYS A 53 7.47 1.75 16.68
N GLN A 54 6.65 2.62 16.12
CA GLN A 54 5.61 3.34 16.87
C GLN A 54 4.59 2.38 17.50
N MET A 55 4.16 1.35 16.76
CA MET A 55 3.24 0.33 17.25
C MET A 55 3.83 -0.50 18.39
N LEU A 56 5.14 -0.77 18.35
CA LEU A 56 5.87 -1.47 19.40
C LEU A 56 6.25 -0.57 20.60
N GLY A 57 5.96 0.73 20.54
CA GLY A 57 6.36 1.70 21.57
C GLY A 57 7.85 2.01 21.58
N GLU A 58 8.58 1.69 20.50
CA GLU A 58 9.99 2.00 20.35
C GLU A 58 10.21 3.47 19.96
N ALA A 59 11.34 4.02 20.40
CA ALA A 59 11.75 5.37 20.01
C ALA A 59 12.00 5.44 18.49
N VAL A 60 11.39 6.43 17.85
CA VAL A 60 11.70 6.81 16.47
C VAL A 60 12.69 7.96 16.51
N GLU A 61 13.86 7.75 15.91
CA GLU A 61 14.89 8.77 15.83
C GLU A 61 14.43 9.95 14.96
N GLU A 62 14.77 11.17 15.36
CA GLU A 62 14.44 12.39 14.61
C GLU A 62 15.07 12.38 13.21
N SER A 63 16.22 11.73 13.05
CA SER A 63 16.88 11.51 11.75
C SER A 63 16.04 10.66 10.80
N GLN A 64 15.34 9.64 11.30
CA GLN A 64 14.44 8.80 10.51
C GLN A 64 13.19 9.58 10.08
N LEU A 65 12.66 10.43 10.97
CA LEU A 65 11.54 11.33 10.66
C LEU A 65 11.94 12.39 9.62
N SER A 66 13.14 12.94 9.73
CA SER A 66 13.65 13.91 8.76
C SER A 66 13.87 13.27 7.38
N GLU A 67 14.39 12.04 7.36
CA GLU A 67 14.61 11.28 6.12
C GLU A 67 13.28 10.96 5.41
N ILE A 68 12.28 10.47 6.15
CA ILE A 68 10.96 10.13 5.57
C ILE A 68 10.25 11.38 5.03
N GLN A 69 10.38 12.53 5.72
CA GLN A 69 9.82 13.80 5.25
C GLN A 69 10.47 14.27 3.95
N ARG A 70 11.80 14.17 3.85
CA ARG A 70 12.53 14.53 2.62
C ARG A 70 12.14 13.62 1.46
N LEU A 71 12.09 12.30 1.68
CA LEU A 71 11.70 11.34 0.66
C LEU A 71 10.26 11.59 0.20
N SER A 72 9.34 11.82 1.15
CA SER A 72 7.95 12.19 0.85
C SER A 72 7.87 13.43 -0.05
N ALA A 73 8.61 14.49 0.28
CA ALA A 73 8.61 15.71 -0.51
C ALA A 73 9.08 15.49 -1.96
N ILE A 74 10.09 14.64 -2.16
CA ILE A 74 10.61 14.34 -3.51
C ILE A 74 9.62 13.45 -4.28
N VAL A 75 9.08 12.41 -3.63
CA VAL A 75 8.10 11.51 -4.22
C VAL A 75 6.84 12.27 -4.64
N MET A 76 6.35 13.19 -3.80
CA MET A 76 5.15 13.99 -4.08
C MET A 76 5.34 15.04 -5.18
N GLN A 77 6.58 15.32 -5.61
CA GLN A 77 6.83 16.22 -6.75
C GLN A 77 6.59 15.55 -8.11
N ASP A 78 6.72 14.22 -8.23
CA ASP A 78 6.42 13.53 -9.48
C ASP A 78 4.91 13.20 -9.55
N PRO A 79 4.17 13.69 -10.56
CA PRO A 79 2.75 13.43 -10.69
C PRO A 79 2.38 11.94 -10.75
N LEU A 80 3.25 11.11 -11.36
CA LEU A 80 3.02 9.67 -11.45
C LEU A 80 3.18 9.00 -10.08
N ALA A 81 4.12 9.47 -9.28
CA ALA A 81 4.31 8.98 -7.92
C ALA A 81 3.13 9.38 -7.02
N ALA A 82 2.65 10.61 -7.12
CA ALA A 82 1.47 11.08 -6.41
C ALA A 82 0.22 10.27 -6.81
N GLU A 83 0.01 10.05 -8.12
CA GLU A 83 -1.07 9.20 -8.65
C GLU A 83 -0.98 7.77 -8.09
N TYR A 84 0.20 7.16 -8.13
CA TYR A 84 0.45 5.83 -7.59
C TYR A 84 0.12 5.76 -6.09
N MET A 85 0.60 6.71 -5.29
CA MET A 85 0.34 6.76 -3.85
C MET A 85 -1.14 6.91 -3.53
N GLN A 86 -1.86 7.75 -4.27
CA GLN A 86 -3.30 7.91 -4.11
C GLN A 86 -4.05 6.62 -4.45
N CYS A 87 -3.69 5.96 -5.55
CA CYS A 87 -4.31 4.70 -5.96
C CYS A 87 -4.00 3.57 -4.96
N GLN A 88 -2.75 3.49 -4.49
CA GLN A 88 -2.32 2.55 -3.46
C GLN A 88 -3.12 2.74 -2.18
N MET A 89 -3.31 3.99 -1.72
CA MET A 89 -4.10 4.27 -0.52
C MET A 89 -5.55 3.80 -0.65
N ARG A 90 -6.21 4.11 -1.78
CA ARG A 90 -7.59 3.66 -2.05
C ARG A 90 -7.69 2.14 -2.05
N PHE A 91 -6.77 1.47 -2.73
CA PHE A 91 -6.72 0.01 -2.76
C PHE A 91 -6.47 -0.58 -1.37
N SER A 92 -5.56 0.00 -0.58
CA SER A 92 -5.28 -0.45 0.78
C SER A 92 -6.48 -0.34 1.71
N ILE A 93 -7.32 0.69 1.59
CA ILE A 93 -8.57 0.82 2.38
C ILE A 93 -9.52 -0.33 2.05
N MET A 94 -9.82 -0.56 0.77
CA MET A 94 -10.70 -1.65 0.36
C MET A 94 -10.13 -3.03 0.77
N ALA A 95 -8.82 -3.24 0.61
CA ALA A 95 -8.18 -4.47 1.02
C ALA A 95 -8.26 -4.68 2.54
N GLN A 96 -8.06 -3.62 3.33
CA GLN A 96 -8.19 -3.68 4.79
C GLN A 96 -9.62 -4.04 5.21
N ASP A 97 -10.64 -3.48 4.57
CA ASP A 97 -12.04 -3.81 4.86
C ASP A 97 -12.32 -5.29 4.59
N VAL A 98 -11.84 -5.81 3.46
CA VAL A 98 -11.94 -7.24 3.12
C VAL A 98 -11.21 -8.10 4.16
N TYR A 99 -10.00 -7.72 4.57
CA TYR A 99 -9.25 -8.47 5.59
C TYR A 99 -9.94 -8.46 6.95
N THR A 100 -10.55 -7.34 7.35
CA THR A 100 -11.31 -7.26 8.60
C THR A 100 -12.49 -8.23 8.57
N ILE A 101 -13.29 -8.24 7.51
CA ILE A 101 -14.45 -9.14 7.35
C ILE A 101 -14.02 -10.61 7.44
N LEU A 102 -12.92 -10.98 6.79
CA LEU A 102 -12.40 -12.34 6.83
C LEU A 102 -11.80 -12.69 8.19
N GLY A 103 -11.05 -11.76 8.80
CA GLY A 103 -10.41 -11.92 10.10
C GLY A 103 -11.40 -12.16 11.24
N GLU A 104 -12.53 -11.46 11.22
CA GLU A 104 -13.65 -11.65 12.17
C GLU A 104 -14.17 -13.09 12.15
N THR A 105 -14.30 -13.69 10.95
CA THR A 105 -14.81 -15.05 10.80
C THR A 105 -13.77 -16.10 11.21
N LEU A 106 -12.49 -15.84 10.93
CA LEU A 106 -11.39 -16.77 11.18
C LEU A 106 -10.82 -16.69 12.60
N ASN A 107 -11.34 -15.79 13.45
CA ASN A 107 -10.78 -15.47 14.77
C ASN A 107 -9.28 -15.09 14.71
N LEU A 108 -8.87 -14.45 13.62
CA LEU A 108 -7.53 -13.88 13.48
C LEU A 108 -7.58 -12.50 14.13
N LYS A 109 -7.25 -12.45 15.43
CA LYS A 109 -6.97 -11.21 16.15
C LYS A 109 -5.48 -10.92 16.16
#